data_AF-A0A258CWF0-F1
#
_entry.id   AF-A0A258CWF0-F1
#
_cell.length_a   1.000
_cell.length_b   1.000
_cell.length_c   1.000
_cell.angle_alpha   90.00
_cell.angle_beta   90.00
_cell.angle_gamma   90.00
#
_symmetry.space_group_name_H-M   'P 1'
#
loop_
_entity.id
_entity.type
_entity.pdbx_description
1 polymer ?
#
loop_
_entity_poly.entity_id
_entity_poly.type
_entity_poly.pdbx_seq_one_letter_code
_entity_poly.pdbx_strand_id
1 'polypeptide(L)' 'LAVRACAVVDALPSDSVVVTHGGVIRALLQAKTGMPTGEAALLPIRQGAVYVLTDKGFEVAAVGRAPADRR' A
#
# COMPACT_ATOMS: atom_id res chain seq x y z
N LEU A 1 -9.02 8.43 7.21
CA LEU A 1 -8.18 7.20 7.29
C LEU A 1 -6.71 7.50 7.01
N ALA A 2 -6.39 8.12 5.86
CA ALA A 2 -5.03 8.48 5.44
C ALA A 2 -4.19 9.15 6.55
N VAL A 3 -4.68 10.22 7.18
CA VAL A 3 -3.98 10.93 8.27
C VAL A 3 -3.55 10.00 9.40
N ARG A 4 -4.44 9.11 9.85
CA ARG A 4 -4.14 8.14 10.93
C ARG A 4 -3.11 7.10 10.48
N ALA A 5 -3.23 6.61 9.24
CA ALA A 5 -2.31 5.61 8.71
C ALA A 5 -0.91 6.18 8.52
N CYS A 6 -0.78 7.40 7.99
CA CYS A 6 0.49 8.08 7.82
C CYS A 6 1.19 8.32 9.16
N ALA A 7 0.47 8.85 10.16
CA ALA A 7 1.06 9.09 11.48
C ALA A 7 1.70 7.83 12.10
N VAL A 8 1.09 6.66 11.90
CA VAL A 8 1.66 5.38 12.36
C VAL A 8 2.88 4.99 11.53
N VAL A 9 2.82 5.11 10.21
CA VAL A 9 3.93 4.75 9.32
C VAL A 9 5.14 5.69 9.49
N ASP A 10 4.90 6.98 9.76
CA ASP A 10 5.95 7.97 10.00
C ASP A 10 6.72 7.77 11.31
N ALA A 11 6.15 7.00 12.23
CA ALA A 11 6.81 6.61 13.46
C ALA A 11 7.66 5.33 13.31
N LEU A 12 7.62 4.66 12.15
CA LEU A 12 8.39 3.44 11.90
C LEU A 12 9.82 3.77 11.47
N PRO A 13 10.81 2.92 11.80
CA PRO A 13 12.15 3.02 11.25
C PRO A 13 12.14 2.81 9.72
N SER A 14 13.16 3.34 9.03
CA SER A 14 13.22 3.44 7.56
C SER A 14 12.96 2.12 6.82
N ASP A 15 13.46 1.01 7.34
CA ASP A 15 13.29 -0.31 6.72
C ASP A 15 12.23 -1.12 7.50
N SER A 16 10.96 -0.90 7.15
CA SER A 16 9.82 -1.54 7.81
C SER A 16 8.86 -2.21 6.83
N VAL A 17 8.31 -3.37 7.23
CA VAL A 17 7.25 -4.06 6.49
C VAL A 17 5.91 -3.82 7.19
N VAL A 18 4.93 -3.30 6.45
CA VAL A 18 3.57 -3.05 6.95
C VAL A 18 2.59 -4.00 6.27
N VAL A 19 1.97 -4.88 7.05
CA VAL A 19 0.86 -5.73 6.60
C VAL A 19 -0.44 -5.05 6.94
N THR A 20 -1.32 -4.87 5.95
CA THR A 20 -2.56 -4.12 6.15
C THR A 20 -3.67 -4.53 5.19
N HIS A 21 -4.86 -3.93 5.36
CA HIS A 21 -6.01 -4.14 4.48
C HIS A 21 -5.96 -3.25 3.25
N GLY A 22 -6.70 -3.65 2.21
CA GLY A 22 -6.72 -2.94 0.92
C GLY A 22 -7.07 -1.46 1.01
N GLY A 23 -7.98 -1.08 1.92
CA GLY A 23 -8.34 0.32 2.15
C GLY A 23 -7.23 1.16 2.79
N VAL A 24 -6.41 0.55 3.66
CA VAL A 24 -5.33 1.25 4.35
C VAL A 24 -4.15 1.46 3.42
N ILE A 25 -3.72 0.44 2.68
CA ILE A 25 -2.62 0.61 1.71
C ILE A 25 -2.99 1.64 0.63
N ARG A 26 -4.25 1.66 0.16
CA ARG A 26 -4.73 2.68 -0.79
C ARG A 26 -4.61 4.09 -0.21
N ALA A 27 -5.03 4.28 1.04
CA ALA A 27 -4.95 5.56 1.72
C ALA A 27 -3.49 6.00 1.97
N LEU A 28 -2.59 5.04 2.26
CA LEU A 28 -1.16 5.30 2.40
C LEU A 28 -0.53 5.70 1.08
N LEU A 29 -0.76 4.94 -0.01
CA LEU A 29 -0.25 5.26 -1.34
C LEU A 29 -0.71 6.66 -1.77
N GLN A 30 -2.00 6.97 -1.59
CA GLN A 30 -2.54 8.30 -1.86
C GLN A 30 -1.75 9.39 -1.13
N ALA A 31 -1.66 9.28 0.19
CA ALA A 31 -1.10 10.33 1.02
C ALA A 31 0.42 10.47 0.86
N LYS A 32 1.13 9.37 0.59
CA LYS A 32 2.58 9.37 0.44
C LYS A 32 3.05 9.81 -0.95
N THR A 33 2.23 9.66 -1.98
CA THR A 33 2.58 10.13 -3.34
C THR A 33 1.89 11.42 -3.76
N GLY A 34 1.00 11.97 -2.91
CA GLY A 34 0.21 13.15 -3.27
C GLY A 34 -0.85 12.88 -4.34
N MET A 35 -1.18 11.62 -4.61
CA MET A 35 -2.14 11.23 -5.63
C MET A 35 -3.56 11.80 -5.32
N PRO A 36 -4.26 12.35 -6.31
CA PRO A 36 -5.64 12.81 -6.13
C PRO A 36 -6.56 11.70 -5.64
N THR A 37 -7.51 12.03 -4.78
CA THR A 37 -8.45 11.05 -4.19
C THR A 37 -9.21 10.24 -5.25
N GLY A 38 -9.61 10.88 -6.37
CA GLY A 38 -10.30 10.20 -7.46
C GLY A 38 -9.46 9.13 -8.15
N GLU A 39 -8.17 9.37 -8.32
CA GLU A 39 -7.23 8.41 -8.91
C GLU A 39 -6.90 7.28 -7.93
N ALA A 40 -6.72 7.61 -6.65
CA ALA A 40 -6.48 6.62 -5.61
C ALA A 40 -7.64 5.62 -5.49
N ALA A 41 -8.88 6.04 -5.75
CA ALA A 41 -10.05 5.15 -5.81
C ALA A 41 -10.00 4.12 -6.94
N LEU A 42 -9.18 4.34 -7.97
CA LEU A 42 -9.01 3.44 -9.11
C LEU A 42 -7.82 2.50 -8.97
N LEU A 43 -6.97 2.68 -7.94
CA LEU A 43 -5.80 1.82 -7.75
C LEU A 43 -6.19 0.33 -7.63
N PRO A 44 -5.58 -0.56 -8.43
CA PRO A 44 -5.83 -1.99 -8.38
C PRO A 44 -5.05 -2.61 -7.23
N ILE A 45 -5.57 -2.48 -6.01
CA ILE A 45 -5.00 -3.13 -4.82
C ILE A 45 -5.31 -4.62 -4.86
N ARG A 46 -4.28 -5.46 -4.88
CA ARG A 46 -4.41 -6.92 -5.00
C ARG A 46 -3.99 -7.60 -3.71
N GLN A 47 -4.70 -8.67 -3.34
CA GLN A 47 -4.23 -9.56 -2.27
C GLN A 47 -2.92 -10.23 -2.68
N GLY A 48 -2.02 -10.40 -1.70
CA GLY A 48 -0.70 -10.98 -1.92
C GLY A 48 0.27 -10.07 -2.69
N ALA A 49 -0.10 -8.83 -3.00
CA ALA A 49 0.83 -7.87 -3.59
C ALA A 49 1.67 -7.15 -2.53
N VAL A 50 2.94 -6.90 -2.87
CA VAL A 50 3.88 -6.11 -2.09
C VAL A 50 4.11 -4.79 -2.80
N TYR A 51 3.80 -3.69 -2.12
CA TYR A 51 4.01 -2.33 -2.59
C TYR A 51 5.21 -1.75 -1.85
N VAL A 52 6.23 -1.32 -2.58
CA VAL A 52 7.41 -0.68 -2.02
C VAL A 52 7.24 0.82 -2.18
N LEU A 53 7.27 1.55 -1.06
CA LEU A 53 7.21 3.00 -1.05
C LEU A 53 8.63 3.57 -0.95
N THR A 54 8.87 4.62 -1.73
CA THR A 54 10.11 5.40 -1.74
C THR A 54 9.76 6.88 -1.72
N ASP A 55 10.73 7.76 -1.49
CA ASP A 55 10.54 9.22 -1.57
C ASP A 55 10.07 9.69 -2.96
N LYS A 56 10.22 8.86 -4.00
CA LYS A 56 9.85 9.16 -5.38
C LYS A 56 8.49 8.60 -5.80
N GLY A 57 7.82 7.85 -4.92
CA GLY A 57 6.55 7.20 -5.24
C GLY A 57 6.50 5.75 -4.76
N PHE A 58 5.78 4.90 -5.49
CA PHE A 58 5.69 3.48 -5.15
C PHE A 58 5.83 2.57 -6.38
N GLU A 59 6.25 1.34 -6.13
CA GLU A 59 6.30 0.26 -7.11
C GLU A 59 5.63 -1.01 -6.56
N VAL A 60 5.27 -1.93 -7.47
CA VAL A 60 4.75 -3.25 -7.11
C VAL A 60 5.88 -4.27 -7.28
N ALA A 61 6.49 -4.68 -6.16
CA ALA A 61 7.64 -5.57 -6.17
C ALA A 61 7.25 -7.05 -6.37
N ALA A 62 6.06 -7.43 -5.91
CA ALA A 62 5.54 -8.78 -6.10
C ALA A 62 4.02 -8.76 -6.16
N VAL A 63 3.44 -9.69 -6.91
CA VAL A 63 2.02 -10.03 -6.85
C VAL A 63 1.94 -11.53 -6.61
N GLY A 64 1.42 -11.92 -5.45
CA GLY A 64 1.22 -13.32 -5.12
C GLY A 64 0.39 -14.02 -6.19
N ARG A 65 0.85 -15.20 -6.62
CA ARG A 65 -0.01 -16.13 -7.37
C ARG A 65 -1.13 -16.56 -6.43
N ALA A 66 -2.36 -16.61 -6.92
CA ALA A 66 -3.44 -17.29 -6.21
C ALA A 66 -2.94 -18.68 -5.81
N PRO A 67 -3.16 -19.12 -4.55
CA PRO A 67 -2.87 -20.50 -4.19
C PRO A 67 -3.58 -21.39 -5.20
N ALA A 68 -2.85 -22.30 -5.84
CA ALA A 68 -3.46 -23.35 -6.64
C ALA A 68 -4.37 -24.13 -5.67
N ASP A 69 -5.67 -23.94 -5.83
CA ASP A 69 -6.77 -24.74 -5.28
C ASP A 69 -6.39 -25.57 -4.04
N ARG A 70 -6.52 -24.98 -2.83
CA ARG A 70 -6.56 -25.80 -1.61
C ARG A 70 -7.93 -26.47 -1.57
N ARG A 71 -7.99 -27.65 -2.17
CA ARG A 71 -9.04 -28.65 -1.94
C ARG A 71 -9.11 -29.06 -0.48
#